data_AF-A0A1V6PR31-F1
#
_entry.id   AF-A0A1V6PR31-F1
#
_cell.length_a   1.000
_cell.length_b   1.000
_cell.length_c   1.000
_cell.angle_alpha   90.00
_cell.angle_beta   90.00
_cell.angle_gamma   90.00
#
_symmetry.space_group_name_H-M   'P 1'
#
loop_
_entity.id
_entity.type
_entity.pdbx_description
1 polymer ?
#
loop_
_entity_poly.entity_id
_entity_poly.type
_entity_poly.pdbx_seq_one_letter_code
_entity_poly.pdbx_strand_id
1 'polypeptide(L)'
;MRDLSVPALRSFLNDYHRERFPAMDDQREIMWISVGCAQRLDSKTFEDPGYDRKLMLAEITGEGDLVPQNSVKLRDILPATKENVGKRAPKYDRFYLYLLAKLGSDRVLHDCWAQFVTGLPSSGRDHAKAYRVVLMLVQNGRPETAAKFLEDVSRVSGDNLPRIARVEPQALQALLDDPVVGDALPDLVRGEDYLELLEVCLDGMDQRLGIQWDPESQSHFHTASEPSDSIWEAFDEQALPPVDRHRFTSCHTSQLYAELQVNGCSKSPAVLGRIMDLLHDHDGLYQEITTHLDYDELRLEEVRSEIESLELRWTPEYSPVEFSNSRLPALHDSSVPRTPARLGLIRARLIVDGVPQMGIHALHLMQLGCMDMRYGPDQPWQSSGYIVAWDRHYNELLALYVGHGNGIIDCGPAPSDGPFGALMHIKLPADPNRTKSSSLGSPKNARNYYGPYFLDVDPSPDLH
;
A
#
# COMPACT_ATOMS: atom_id res chain seq x y z
N MET A 1 3.33 8.04 -17.70
CA MET A 1 4.70 8.11 -17.14
C MET A 1 5.61 7.27 -18.03
N ARG A 2 6.79 7.75 -18.42
CA ARG A 2 7.70 6.96 -19.27
C ARG A 2 8.36 5.86 -18.43
N ASP A 3 8.39 4.63 -18.94
CA ASP A 3 9.09 3.50 -18.32
C ASP A 3 10.62 3.75 -18.38
N LEU A 4 11.24 4.04 -17.23
CA LEU A 4 12.68 4.36 -17.12
C LEU A 4 13.49 3.09 -16.85
N SER A 5 13.69 2.29 -17.89
CA SER A 5 14.66 1.19 -17.88
C SER A 5 16.11 1.71 -17.83
N VAL A 6 17.06 0.87 -17.42
CA VAL A 6 18.51 1.22 -17.40
C VAL A 6 18.98 1.78 -18.77
N PRO A 7 18.67 1.17 -19.92
CA PRO A 7 19.03 1.75 -21.23
C PRO A 7 18.36 3.10 -21.51
N ALA A 8 17.08 3.26 -21.15
CA ALA A 8 16.35 4.51 -21.35
C ALA A 8 16.94 5.64 -20.50
N LEU A 9 17.25 5.37 -19.23
CA LEU A 9 17.93 6.31 -18.33
C LEU A 9 19.30 6.69 -18.88
N ARG A 10 20.11 5.71 -19.34
CA ARG A 10 21.42 5.97 -19.93
C ARG A 10 21.33 6.85 -21.18
N SER A 11 20.36 6.57 -22.07
CA SER A 11 20.13 7.41 -23.26
C SER A 11 19.82 8.84 -22.85
N PHE A 12 18.88 9.01 -21.92
CA PHE A 12 18.49 10.32 -21.40
C PHE A 12 19.68 11.09 -20.82
N LEU A 13 20.49 10.46 -19.96
CA LEU A 13 21.65 11.10 -19.34
C LEU A 13 22.72 11.51 -20.37
N ASN A 14 22.95 10.67 -21.37
CA ASN A 14 23.89 10.97 -22.45
C ASN A 14 23.38 12.11 -23.35
N ASP A 15 22.08 12.15 -23.65
CA ASP A 15 21.44 13.22 -24.41
C ASP A 15 21.56 14.54 -23.66
N TYR A 16 21.24 14.52 -22.36
CA TYR A 16 21.33 15.69 -21.49
C TYR A 16 22.75 16.28 -21.45
N HIS A 17 23.76 15.41 -21.33
CA HIS A 17 25.15 15.83 -21.31
C HIS A 17 25.65 16.33 -22.66
N ARG A 18 25.27 15.66 -23.75
CA ARG A 18 25.64 16.03 -25.13
C ARG A 18 25.12 17.41 -25.50
N GLU A 19 23.92 17.75 -25.06
CA GLU A 19 23.30 19.06 -25.28
C GLU A 19 23.87 20.16 -24.36
N ARG A 20 24.78 19.80 -23.42
CA ARG A 20 25.42 20.71 -22.45
C ARG A 20 24.42 21.52 -21.64
N PHE A 21 23.31 20.89 -21.24
CA PHE A 21 22.37 21.52 -20.34
C PHE A 21 23.03 21.90 -19.01
N PRO A 22 22.54 22.96 -18.34
CA PRO A 22 22.97 23.29 -16.97
C PRO A 22 22.64 22.14 -16.00
N ALA A 23 23.05 22.27 -14.74
CA ALA A 23 22.59 21.32 -13.72
C ALA A 23 21.04 21.32 -13.67
N MET A 24 20.47 20.13 -13.55
CA MET A 24 19.03 19.92 -13.47
C MET A 24 18.51 20.49 -12.15
N ASP A 25 17.98 21.71 -12.18
CA ASP A 25 17.43 22.39 -11.00
C ASP A 25 15.89 22.32 -10.95
N ASP A 26 15.25 21.73 -11.96
CA ASP A 26 13.80 21.50 -11.94
C ASP A 26 13.46 20.33 -11.01
N GLN A 27 12.97 20.66 -9.81
CA GLN A 27 12.51 19.69 -8.81
C GLN A 27 11.45 18.73 -9.37
N ARG A 28 10.61 19.15 -10.32
CA ARG A 28 9.62 18.25 -10.92
C ARG A 28 10.30 17.18 -11.74
N GLU A 29 11.29 17.55 -12.56
CA GLU A 29 12.02 16.59 -13.40
C GLU A 29 12.79 15.57 -12.55
N ILE A 30 13.48 16.04 -11.51
CA ILE A 30 14.18 15.17 -10.55
C ILE A 30 13.20 14.21 -9.88
N MET A 31 12.05 14.71 -9.43
CA MET A 31 10.98 13.89 -8.88
C MET A 31 10.50 12.84 -9.91
N TRP A 32 10.19 13.23 -11.15
CA TRP A 32 9.69 12.31 -12.17
C TRP A 32 10.67 11.18 -12.47
N ILE A 33 11.96 11.50 -12.62
CA ILE A 33 13.00 10.50 -12.83
C ILE A 33 13.11 9.58 -11.61
N SER A 34 13.19 10.18 -10.41
CA SER A 34 13.41 9.41 -9.19
C SER A 34 12.25 8.46 -8.88
N VAL A 35 11.02 8.96 -9.01
CA VAL A 35 9.80 8.17 -8.81
C VAL A 35 9.66 7.11 -9.90
N GLY A 36 9.91 7.45 -11.17
CA GLY A 36 9.82 6.50 -12.28
C GLY A 36 10.80 5.33 -12.14
N CYS A 37 12.06 5.61 -11.77
CA CYS A 37 13.04 4.57 -11.46
C CYS A 37 12.61 3.73 -10.25
N ALA A 38 12.12 4.37 -9.18
CA ALA A 38 11.69 3.65 -7.99
C ALA A 38 10.51 2.71 -8.25
N GLN A 39 9.48 3.17 -8.97
CA GLN A 39 8.33 2.35 -9.36
C GLN A 39 8.72 1.16 -10.26
N ARG A 40 9.70 1.38 -11.15
CA ARG A 40 10.25 0.32 -11.98
C ARG A 40 10.96 -0.74 -11.16
N LEU A 41 11.78 -0.31 -10.19
CA LEU A 41 12.46 -1.20 -9.26
C LEU A 41 11.48 -1.98 -8.39
N ASP A 42 10.44 -1.30 -7.89
CA ASP A 42 9.34 -1.88 -7.14
C ASP A 42 8.69 -3.03 -7.91
N SER A 43 8.22 -2.73 -9.12
CA SER A 43 7.58 -3.73 -9.98
C SER A 43 8.51 -4.88 -10.33
N LYS A 44 9.79 -4.59 -10.64
CA LYS A 44 10.76 -5.62 -11.02
C LYS A 44 11.17 -6.51 -9.86
N THR A 45 11.34 -5.94 -8.66
CA THR A 45 11.66 -6.71 -7.46
C THR A 45 10.48 -7.57 -7.01
N PHE A 46 9.25 -7.10 -7.24
CA PHE A 46 8.05 -7.88 -6.97
C PHE A 46 7.93 -9.09 -7.92
N GLU A 47 8.13 -8.89 -9.22
CA GLU A 47 8.09 -9.96 -10.22
C GLU A 47 9.30 -10.91 -10.18
N ASP A 48 10.46 -10.41 -9.75
CA ASP A 48 11.73 -11.12 -9.67
C ASP A 48 12.45 -10.69 -8.38
N PRO A 49 12.28 -11.42 -7.27
CA PRO A 49 12.96 -11.12 -6.01
C PRO A 49 14.49 -11.14 -6.11
N GLY A 50 15.05 -11.83 -7.12
CA GLY A 50 16.47 -11.90 -7.41
C GLY A 50 17.00 -10.77 -8.32
N TYR A 51 16.14 -9.80 -8.68
CA TYR A 51 16.50 -8.74 -9.62
C TYR A 51 17.73 -7.94 -9.18
N ASP A 52 18.76 -7.92 -10.02
CA ASP A 52 20.00 -7.19 -9.74
C ASP A 52 19.84 -5.68 -9.90
N ARG A 53 19.87 -4.97 -8.76
CA ARG A 53 19.76 -3.51 -8.68
C ARG A 53 21.06 -2.78 -9.00
N LYS A 54 22.21 -3.48 -9.05
CA LYS A 54 23.55 -2.87 -9.16
C LYS A 54 23.73 -2.05 -10.43
N LEU A 55 23.16 -2.48 -11.55
CA LEU A 55 23.23 -1.73 -12.81
C LEU A 55 22.54 -0.37 -12.70
N MET A 56 21.35 -0.33 -12.10
CA MET A 56 20.62 0.93 -11.92
C MET A 56 21.31 1.83 -10.89
N LEU A 57 21.84 1.24 -9.80
CA LEU A 57 22.68 1.96 -8.84
C LEU A 57 23.89 2.59 -9.54
N ALA A 58 24.60 1.85 -10.40
CA ALA A 58 25.77 2.32 -11.12
C ALA A 58 25.45 3.46 -12.10
N GLU A 59 24.28 3.47 -12.76
CA GLU A 59 23.86 4.59 -13.61
C GLU A 59 23.49 5.85 -12.81
N ILE A 60 22.90 5.67 -11.63
CA ILE A 60 22.42 6.80 -10.82
C ILE A 60 23.55 7.45 -10.02
N THR A 61 24.40 6.61 -9.42
CA THR A 61 25.42 7.02 -8.44
C THR A 61 26.84 6.81 -8.91
N GLY A 62 27.09 5.95 -9.90
CA GLY A 62 28.46 5.51 -10.21
C GLY A 62 29.11 4.65 -9.13
N GLU A 63 28.34 4.13 -8.16
CA GLU A 63 28.82 3.12 -7.20
C GLU A 63 28.80 1.71 -7.82
N GLY A 64 29.72 0.84 -7.36
CA GLY A 64 29.82 -0.57 -7.74
C GLY A 64 30.85 -0.88 -8.83
N ASP A 65 31.06 -2.17 -9.11
CA ASP A 65 32.07 -2.66 -10.07
C ASP A 65 31.60 -2.62 -11.53
N LEU A 66 30.29 -2.44 -11.74
CA LEU A 66 29.65 -2.45 -13.07
C LEU A 66 29.60 -1.06 -13.71
N VAL A 67 30.42 -0.11 -13.26
CA VAL A 67 30.44 1.26 -13.75
C VAL A 67 30.93 1.27 -15.19
N PRO A 68 30.10 1.66 -16.18
CA PRO A 68 30.60 1.87 -17.53
C PRO A 68 31.58 3.04 -17.50
N GLN A 69 32.84 2.79 -17.90
CA GLN A 69 33.84 3.86 -18.05
C GLN A 69 33.25 4.95 -18.96
N ASN A 70 33.31 6.20 -18.51
CA ASN A 70 32.80 7.40 -19.22
C ASN A 70 31.27 7.57 -19.36
N SER A 71 30.47 6.94 -18.49
CA SER A 71 29.01 7.20 -18.45
C SER A 71 28.65 8.35 -17.50
N VAL A 72 27.80 9.27 -17.97
CA VAL A 72 27.25 10.38 -17.19
C VAL A 72 26.27 9.83 -16.15
N LYS A 73 26.40 10.25 -14.90
CA LYS A 73 25.52 9.78 -13.81
C LYS A 73 24.45 10.80 -13.49
N LEU A 74 23.31 10.32 -12.98
CA LEU A 74 22.26 11.21 -12.49
C LEU A 74 22.81 12.15 -11.40
N ARG A 75 23.64 11.66 -10.47
CA ARG A 75 24.26 12.52 -9.44
C ARG A 75 25.10 13.67 -10.00
N ASP A 76 25.69 13.51 -11.19
CA ASP A 76 26.62 14.49 -11.77
C ASP A 76 25.88 15.69 -12.38
N ILE A 77 24.59 15.50 -12.69
CA ILE A 77 23.72 16.54 -13.25
C ILE A 77 22.82 17.20 -12.20
N LEU A 78 22.77 16.68 -10.96
CA LEU A 78 21.98 17.28 -9.88
C LEU A 78 22.67 18.51 -9.26
N PRO A 79 21.93 19.51 -8.74
CA PRO A 79 22.49 20.80 -8.33
C PRO A 79 23.39 20.73 -7.10
N ALA A 80 23.26 19.68 -6.30
CA ALA A 80 23.88 19.56 -4.99
C ALA A 80 25.32 19.02 -5.00
N THR A 81 25.80 18.53 -6.13
CA THR A 81 27.18 18.03 -6.29
C THR A 81 28.17 19.11 -6.74
N LYS A 82 27.70 20.31 -7.13
CA LYS A 82 28.58 21.45 -7.42
C LYS A 82 28.60 22.39 -6.22
N GLU A 83 29.77 22.56 -5.62
CA GLU A 83 30.04 23.45 -4.49
C GLU A 83 29.48 24.86 -4.73
N ASN A 84 28.24 25.08 -4.32
CA ASN A 84 27.63 26.41 -4.32
C ASN A 84 28.00 27.11 -3.02
N VAL A 85 29.24 27.62 -2.99
CA VAL A 85 29.71 28.55 -1.95
C VAL A 85 28.78 29.76 -1.92
N GLY A 86 28.00 29.92 -0.84
CA GLY A 86 27.28 31.15 -0.51
C GLY A 86 25.78 31.23 -0.86
N LYS A 87 25.13 30.17 -1.34
CA LYS A 87 23.65 30.09 -1.45
C LYS A 87 23.10 29.01 -0.53
N ARG A 88 21.85 29.15 -0.08
CA ARG A 88 21.11 28.16 0.75
C ARG A 88 21.43 26.76 0.22
N ALA A 89 21.86 25.87 1.13
CA ALA A 89 22.26 24.50 0.80
C ALA A 89 21.21 23.87 -0.14
N PRO A 90 21.63 23.25 -1.25
CA PRO A 90 20.72 22.63 -2.18
C PRO A 90 19.98 21.50 -1.47
N LYS A 91 18.65 21.61 -1.39
CA LYS A 91 17.82 20.57 -0.78
C LYS A 91 17.79 19.38 -1.74
N TYR A 92 18.51 18.31 -1.41
CA TYR A 92 18.33 17.04 -2.12
C TYR A 92 16.84 16.69 -2.13
N ASP A 93 16.35 16.28 -3.30
CA ASP A 93 14.99 15.86 -3.41
C ASP A 93 14.77 14.59 -2.57
N ARG A 94 13.75 14.60 -1.72
CA ARG A 94 13.27 13.45 -0.95
C ARG A 94 13.08 12.19 -1.82
N PHE A 95 12.67 12.36 -3.08
CA PHE A 95 12.46 11.26 -4.01
C PHE A 95 13.79 10.63 -4.43
N TYR A 96 14.84 11.43 -4.53
CA TYR A 96 16.18 10.95 -4.81
C TYR A 96 16.76 10.17 -3.62
N LEU A 97 16.60 10.66 -2.38
CA LEU A 97 17.01 9.94 -1.17
C LEU A 97 16.29 8.59 -1.03
N TYR A 98 14.98 8.57 -1.27
CA TYR A 98 14.19 7.35 -1.30
C TYR A 98 14.73 6.35 -2.34
N LEU A 99 15.06 6.83 -3.55
CA LEU A 99 15.63 6.00 -4.60
C LEU A 99 17.02 5.46 -4.21
N LEU A 100 17.88 6.29 -3.62
CA LEU A 100 19.20 5.88 -3.13
C LEU A 100 19.10 4.79 -2.06
N ALA A 101 18.22 4.98 -1.07
CA ALA A 101 17.96 3.98 -0.04
C ALA A 101 17.45 2.68 -0.66
N LYS A 102 16.50 2.76 -1.61
CA LYS A 102 15.95 1.61 -2.34
C LYS A 102 17.01 0.81 -3.12
N LEU A 103 17.93 1.52 -3.76
CA LEU A 103 19.03 0.92 -4.53
C LEU A 103 20.14 0.35 -3.64
N GLY A 104 20.10 0.62 -2.34
CA GLY A 104 21.15 0.20 -1.40
C GLY A 104 22.42 1.03 -1.54
N SER A 105 22.33 2.28 -2.02
CA SER A 105 23.48 3.19 -2.03
C SER A 105 23.95 3.45 -0.60
N ASP A 106 25.26 3.46 -0.39
CA ASP A 106 25.84 3.64 0.94
C ASP A 106 26.45 5.03 1.09
N ARG A 107 27.51 5.32 0.33
CA ARG A 107 28.26 6.57 0.46
C ARG A 107 27.43 7.76 0.02
N VAL A 108 26.86 7.69 -1.17
CA VAL A 108 26.05 8.81 -1.71
C VAL A 108 24.81 9.04 -0.85
N LEU A 109 24.18 7.99 -0.32
CA LEU A 109 23.05 8.14 0.59
C LEU A 109 23.44 8.89 1.87
N HIS A 110 24.55 8.52 2.53
CA HIS A 110 25.03 9.19 3.74
C HIS A 110 25.35 10.67 3.49
N ASP A 111 26.02 10.98 2.38
CA ASP A 111 26.37 12.35 2.00
C ASP A 111 25.12 13.21 1.77
N CYS A 112 24.13 12.67 1.06
CA CYS A 112 22.86 13.36 0.82
C CYS A 112 22.01 13.49 2.09
N TRP A 113 22.03 12.47 2.96
CA TRP A 113 21.24 12.41 4.19
C TRP A 113 21.62 13.52 5.17
N ALA A 114 22.92 13.72 5.40
CA ALA A 114 23.40 14.76 6.31
C ALA A 114 22.90 16.16 5.92
N GLN A 115 22.90 16.46 4.61
CA GLN A 115 22.38 17.73 4.09
C GLN A 115 20.85 17.82 4.19
N PHE A 116 20.15 16.70 4.03
CA PHE A 116 18.69 16.66 4.15
C PHE A 116 18.21 16.85 5.59
N VAL A 117 18.79 16.14 6.55
CA VAL A 117 18.42 16.20 7.97
C VAL A 117 18.65 17.59 8.56
N THR A 118 19.77 18.24 8.25
CA THR A 118 20.05 19.61 8.72
C THR A 118 19.06 20.65 8.18
N GLY A 119 18.40 20.35 7.05
CA GLY A 119 17.38 21.18 6.42
C GLY A 119 15.95 20.87 6.84
N LEU A 120 15.72 19.88 7.72
CA LEU A 120 14.40 19.53 8.21
C LEU A 120 13.85 20.68 9.07
N PRO A 121 12.70 21.27 8.72
CA PRO A 121 12.07 22.24 9.59
C PRO A 121 11.56 21.54 10.85
N SER A 122 11.44 22.29 11.95
CA SER A 122 10.80 21.82 13.19
C SER A 122 9.30 21.46 13.01
N SER A 123 8.73 21.61 11.80
CA SER A 123 7.34 21.35 11.48
C SER A 123 7.13 19.95 10.89
N GLY A 124 6.19 19.16 11.46
CA GLY A 124 6.04 17.72 11.22
C GLY A 124 5.69 17.18 9.81
N ARG A 125 5.47 18.02 8.78
CA ARG A 125 5.14 17.51 7.42
C ARG A 125 6.37 17.01 6.63
N ASP A 126 7.55 17.46 7.00
CA ASP A 126 8.79 17.06 6.33
C ASP A 126 9.42 15.79 6.94
N HIS A 127 9.11 15.49 8.21
CA HIS A 127 9.53 14.27 8.91
C HIS A 127 9.01 12.97 8.30
N ALA A 128 7.77 12.98 7.81
CA ALA A 128 7.18 11.81 7.18
C ALA A 128 7.99 11.32 5.95
N LYS A 129 8.71 12.23 5.30
CA LYS A 129 9.62 11.91 4.18
C LYS A 129 10.90 11.23 4.67
N ALA A 130 11.42 11.66 5.83
CA ALA A 130 12.56 11.05 6.48
C ALA A 130 12.22 9.62 6.91
N TYR A 131 11.04 9.40 7.52
CA TYR A 131 10.57 8.07 7.91
C TYR A 131 10.42 7.13 6.72
N ARG A 132 10.07 7.64 5.52
CA ARG A 132 10.02 6.83 4.30
C ARG A 132 11.41 6.34 3.87
N VAL A 133 12.46 7.14 4.04
CA VAL A 133 13.85 6.72 3.77
C VAL A 133 14.28 5.65 4.78
N VAL A 134 13.97 5.86 6.06
CA VAL A 134 14.24 4.89 7.15
C VAL A 134 13.54 3.56 6.87
N LEU A 135 12.26 3.58 6.50
CA LEU A 135 11.50 2.38 6.16
C LEU A 135 12.17 1.59 5.02
N MET A 136 12.67 2.28 3.98
CA MET A 136 13.38 1.61 2.89
C MET A 136 14.70 0.98 3.33
N LEU A 137 15.39 1.57 4.31
CA LEU A 137 16.60 0.97 4.88
C LEU A 137 16.28 -0.33 5.64
N VAL A 138 15.21 -0.33 6.43
CA VAL A 138 14.71 -1.55 7.10
C VAL A 138 14.36 -2.63 6.07
N GLN A 139 13.56 -2.28 5.05
CA GLN A 139 13.16 -3.22 4.00
C GLN A 139 14.33 -3.77 3.16
N ASN A 140 15.45 -3.04 3.10
CA ASN A 140 16.67 -3.48 2.44
C ASN A 140 17.66 -4.20 3.37
N GLY A 141 17.25 -4.54 4.60
CA GLY A 141 18.08 -5.28 5.55
C GLY A 141 19.23 -4.45 6.11
N ARG A 142 19.05 -3.12 6.26
CA ARG A 142 20.03 -2.19 6.86
C ARG A 142 19.48 -1.51 8.12
N PRO A 143 19.01 -2.26 9.11
CA PRO A 143 18.30 -1.69 10.25
C PRO A 143 19.20 -0.84 11.17
N GLU A 144 20.50 -1.11 11.25
CA GLU A 144 21.43 -0.28 12.02
C GLU A 144 21.65 1.10 11.40
N THR A 145 21.62 1.19 10.05
CA THR A 145 21.64 2.50 9.38
C THR A 145 20.31 3.22 9.58
N ALA A 146 19.20 2.47 9.55
CA ALA A 146 17.86 3.03 9.78
C ALA A 146 17.72 3.65 11.18
N ALA A 147 18.18 2.94 12.22
CA ALA A 147 18.17 3.44 13.60
C ALA A 147 19.00 4.74 13.75
N LYS A 148 20.21 4.78 13.18
CA LYS A 148 21.04 6.00 13.15
C LYS A 148 20.37 7.17 12.43
N PHE A 149 19.64 6.89 11.35
CA PHE A 149 18.90 7.93 10.63
C PHE A 149 17.72 8.44 11.48
N LEU A 150 17.05 7.58 12.25
CA LEU A 150 16.05 8.03 13.22
C LEU A 150 16.68 8.88 14.35
N GLU A 151 17.83 8.47 14.89
CA GLU A 151 18.58 9.27 15.87
C GLU A 151 18.91 10.67 15.33
N ASP A 152 19.37 10.74 14.08
CA ASP A 152 19.66 12.00 13.39
C ASP A 152 18.42 12.90 13.30
N VAL A 153 17.27 12.34 12.92
CA VAL A 153 15.99 13.04 12.86
C VAL A 153 15.55 13.49 14.24
N SER A 154 15.69 12.63 15.26
CA SER A 154 15.29 12.92 16.63
C SER A 154 16.07 14.11 17.19
N ARG A 155 17.40 14.07 17.04
CA ARG A 155 18.33 15.12 17.50
C ARG A 155 18.03 16.49 16.88
N VAL A 156 17.75 16.57 15.57
CA VAL A 156 17.44 17.86 14.92
C VAL A 156 16.02 18.35 15.24
N SER A 157 15.18 17.49 15.79
CA SER A 157 13.77 17.77 16.08
C SER A 157 13.49 17.96 17.58
N GLY A 158 14.53 18.23 18.37
CA GLY A 158 14.41 18.46 19.82
C GLY A 158 14.31 17.17 20.63
N ASP A 159 15.12 16.16 20.28
CA ASP A 159 15.16 14.83 20.90
C ASP A 159 13.82 14.10 20.88
N ASN A 160 13.10 14.24 19.78
CA ASN A 160 11.79 13.63 19.56
C ASN A 160 11.59 13.26 18.08
N LEU A 161 10.71 12.31 17.78
CA LEU A 161 10.28 11.95 16.42
C LEU A 161 8.84 12.45 16.18
N PRO A 162 8.66 13.68 15.66
CA PRO A 162 7.33 14.25 15.49
C PRO A 162 6.45 13.38 14.59
N ARG A 163 5.22 13.09 15.04
CA ARG A 163 4.16 12.44 14.27
C ARG A 163 4.56 11.08 13.68
N ILE A 164 5.49 10.36 14.32
CA ILE A 164 5.87 9.01 13.87
C ILE A 164 4.66 8.08 13.83
N ALA A 165 3.71 8.24 14.75
CA ALA A 165 2.46 7.49 14.80
C ALA A 165 1.52 7.72 13.59
N ARG A 166 1.72 8.81 12.83
CA ARG A 166 0.86 9.20 11.69
C ARG A 166 1.37 8.73 10.33
N VAL A 167 2.42 7.91 10.31
CA VAL A 167 2.81 7.22 9.07
C VAL A 167 1.77 6.15 8.71
N GLU A 168 1.86 5.57 7.51
CA GLU A 168 0.96 4.48 7.13
C GLU A 168 1.04 3.31 8.12
N PRO A 169 -0.08 2.66 8.49
CA PRO A 169 -0.08 1.58 9.48
C PRO A 169 0.92 0.46 9.20
N GLN A 170 1.05 0.05 7.93
CA GLN A 170 2.05 -0.94 7.51
C GLN A 170 3.49 -0.47 7.72
N ALA A 171 3.76 0.82 7.44
CA ALA A 171 5.08 1.40 7.63
C ALA A 171 5.43 1.46 9.12
N LEU A 172 4.46 1.84 9.96
CA LEU A 172 4.64 1.85 11.41
C LEU A 172 4.92 0.45 11.93
N GLN A 173 4.09 -0.54 11.54
CA GLN A 173 4.29 -1.92 11.94
C GLN A 173 5.66 -2.44 11.49
N ALA A 174 6.08 -2.17 10.25
CA ALA A 174 7.38 -2.61 9.75
C ALA A 174 8.57 -2.00 10.53
N LEU A 175 8.42 -0.78 11.06
CA LEU A 175 9.44 -0.17 11.93
C LEU A 175 9.44 -0.79 13.33
N LEU A 176 8.27 -1.14 13.86
CA LEU A 176 8.11 -1.77 15.18
C LEU A 176 8.53 -3.24 15.20
N ASP A 177 8.27 -3.97 14.11
CA ASP A 177 8.61 -5.40 13.95
C ASP A 177 10.12 -5.64 13.73
N ASP A 178 10.84 -4.61 13.24
CA ASP A 178 12.29 -4.70 13.12
C ASP A 178 12.93 -4.62 14.51
N PRO A 179 13.77 -5.59 14.91
CA PRO A 179 14.27 -5.66 16.28
C PRO A 179 15.18 -4.48 16.64
N VAL A 180 15.97 -3.95 15.69
CA VAL A 180 16.92 -2.86 15.99
C VAL A 180 16.18 -1.53 16.05
N VAL A 181 15.28 -1.28 15.09
CA VAL A 181 14.51 -0.04 15.04
C VAL A 181 13.43 -0.01 16.12
N GLY A 182 12.73 -1.13 16.31
CA GLY A 182 11.70 -1.31 17.34
C GLY A 182 12.24 -1.09 18.75
N ASP A 183 13.44 -1.60 19.06
CA ASP A 183 14.11 -1.38 20.35
C ASP A 183 14.55 0.09 20.54
N ALA A 184 14.92 0.78 19.46
CA ALA A 184 15.37 2.18 19.52
C ALA A 184 14.22 3.18 19.64
N LEU A 185 13.05 2.89 19.05
CA LEU A 185 11.92 3.83 18.97
C LEU A 185 11.47 4.38 20.34
N PRO A 186 11.30 3.57 21.40
CA PRO A 186 10.90 4.07 22.72
C PRO A 186 11.84 5.13 23.31
N ASP A 187 13.14 5.08 22.99
CA ASP A 187 14.14 6.02 23.49
C ASP A 187 14.19 7.33 22.67
N LEU A 188 13.70 7.29 21.43
CA LEU A 188 13.77 8.39 20.46
C LEU A 188 12.51 9.25 20.38
N VAL A 189 11.38 8.73 20.84
CA VAL A 189 10.08 9.41 20.85
C VAL A 189 9.78 9.92 22.26
N ARG A 190 9.32 11.17 22.39
CA ARG A 190 9.06 11.80 23.70
C ARG A 190 7.73 12.53 23.72
N GLY A 191 7.22 12.75 24.94
CA GLY A 191 6.05 13.61 25.18
C GLY A 191 4.77 13.08 24.54
N GLU A 192 4.00 13.98 23.93
CA GLU A 192 2.71 13.65 23.30
C GLU A 192 2.85 12.68 22.12
N ASP A 193 3.94 12.75 21.35
CA ASP A 193 4.16 11.83 20.22
C ASP A 193 4.37 10.38 20.69
N TYR A 194 4.89 10.17 21.90
CA TYR A 194 5.03 8.83 22.48
C TYR A 194 3.67 8.28 22.94
N LEU A 195 2.85 9.12 23.55
CA LEU A 195 1.48 8.74 23.92
C LEU A 195 0.64 8.44 22.68
N GLU A 196 0.71 9.28 21.65
CA GLU A 196 0.03 9.06 20.36
C GLU A 196 0.51 7.75 19.72
N LEU A 197 1.81 7.44 19.77
CA LEU A 197 2.35 6.17 19.29
C LEU A 197 1.77 4.97 20.03
N LEU A 198 1.72 5.01 21.37
CA LEU A 198 1.13 3.93 22.16
C LEU A 198 -0.36 3.74 21.87
N GLU A 199 -1.12 4.84 21.80
CA GLU A 199 -2.54 4.80 21.47
C GLU A 199 -2.79 4.16 20.10
N VAL A 200 -2.03 4.57 19.07
CA VAL A 200 -2.14 3.99 17.73
C VAL A 200 -1.75 2.51 17.71
N CYS A 201 -0.73 2.11 18.49
CA CYS A 201 -0.34 0.70 18.59
C CYS A 201 -1.45 -0.14 19.25
N LEU A 202 -2.03 0.35 20.35
CA LEU A 202 -3.11 -0.34 21.06
C LEU A 202 -4.38 -0.44 20.22
N ASP A 203 -4.81 0.66 19.58
CA ASP A 203 -5.94 0.67 18.64
C ASP A 203 -5.71 -0.32 17.49
N GLY A 204 -4.48 -0.35 16.93
CA GLY A 204 -4.10 -1.30 15.90
C GLY A 204 -4.16 -2.76 16.36
N MET A 205 -3.73 -3.04 17.59
CA MET A 205 -3.82 -4.38 18.19
C MET A 205 -5.27 -4.80 18.41
N ASP A 206 -6.08 -3.92 18.99
CA ASP A 206 -7.50 -4.16 19.28
C ASP A 206 -8.27 -4.47 17.99
N GLN A 207 -8.10 -3.64 16.95
CA GLN A 207 -8.72 -3.86 15.65
C GLN A 207 -8.34 -5.22 15.05
N ARG A 208 -7.05 -5.58 15.06
CA ARG A 208 -6.57 -6.87 14.51
C ARG A 208 -7.02 -8.09 15.32
N LEU A 209 -7.34 -7.89 16.60
CA LEU A 209 -7.94 -8.91 17.45
C LEU A 209 -9.47 -8.96 17.34
N GLY A 210 -10.10 -8.03 16.63
CA GLY A 210 -11.56 -7.93 16.55
C GLY A 210 -12.17 -7.56 17.90
N ILE A 211 -11.47 -6.75 18.69
CA ILE A 211 -11.95 -6.21 19.97
C ILE A 211 -11.97 -4.68 19.92
N GLN A 212 -12.77 -4.08 20.78
CA GLN A 212 -12.85 -2.64 20.92
C GLN A 212 -12.93 -2.25 22.39
N TRP A 213 -12.18 -1.22 22.78
CA TRP A 213 -12.27 -0.60 24.09
C TRP A 213 -13.51 0.31 24.17
N ASP A 214 -14.34 0.07 25.18
CA ASP A 214 -15.43 0.98 25.54
C ASP A 214 -15.02 1.85 26.74
N PRO A 215 -14.87 3.17 26.57
CA PRO A 215 -14.54 4.07 27.68
C PRO A 215 -15.65 4.21 28.71
N GLU A 216 -16.92 3.93 28.36
CA GLU A 216 -18.04 4.03 29.30
C GLU A 216 -18.07 2.84 30.26
N SER A 217 -17.99 1.62 29.74
CA SER A 217 -17.92 0.39 30.56
C SER A 217 -16.52 0.08 31.11
N GLN A 218 -15.47 0.77 30.63
CA GLN A 218 -14.07 0.47 30.96
C GLN A 218 -13.71 -0.99 30.67
N SER A 219 -14.22 -1.53 29.55
CA SER A 219 -14.03 -2.94 29.18
C SER A 219 -13.84 -3.11 27.67
N HIS A 220 -13.22 -4.22 27.28
CA HIS A 220 -13.12 -4.65 25.89
C HIS A 220 -14.30 -5.55 25.51
N PHE A 221 -14.86 -5.35 24.33
CA PHE A 221 -15.88 -6.22 23.75
C PHE A 221 -15.49 -6.69 22.35
N HIS A 222 -16.00 -7.85 21.92
CA HIS A 222 -15.76 -8.38 20.59
C HIS A 222 -16.62 -7.65 19.55
N THR A 223 -16.01 -7.22 18.45
CA THR A 223 -16.71 -6.49 17.37
C THR A 223 -17.64 -7.41 16.57
N ALA A 224 -17.46 -8.73 16.63
CA ALA A 224 -18.34 -9.72 16.00
C ALA A 224 -19.58 -10.09 16.85
N SER A 225 -19.61 -9.69 18.13
CA SER A 225 -20.72 -9.97 19.04
C SER A 225 -21.56 -8.71 19.21
N GLU A 226 -22.89 -8.82 19.13
CA GLU A 226 -23.71 -7.75 19.69
C GLU A 226 -23.35 -7.61 21.18
N PRO A 227 -23.28 -6.39 21.74
CA PRO A 227 -22.85 -6.18 23.12
C PRO A 227 -23.69 -6.94 24.17
N SER A 228 -24.85 -7.49 23.80
CA SER A 228 -25.67 -8.36 24.67
C SER A 228 -25.33 -9.85 24.62
N ASP A 229 -24.40 -10.29 23.77
CA ASP A 229 -23.91 -11.67 23.72
C ASP A 229 -22.51 -11.79 24.34
N SER A 230 -22.26 -11.01 25.40
CA SER A 230 -21.12 -11.28 26.26
C SER A 230 -21.35 -12.65 26.91
N ILE A 231 -20.46 -13.60 26.62
CA ILE A 231 -20.41 -14.93 27.24
C ILE A 231 -20.17 -14.81 28.77
N TRP A 232 -19.94 -13.58 29.26
CA TRP A 232 -19.71 -13.22 30.65
C TRP A 232 -20.96 -12.67 31.36
N GLU A 233 -22.04 -12.33 30.65
CA GLU A 233 -23.31 -11.84 31.25
C GLU A 233 -24.15 -12.95 31.88
N ALA A 234 -23.79 -14.23 31.68
CA ALA A 234 -24.48 -15.36 32.31
C ALA A 234 -24.32 -15.41 33.85
N PHE A 235 -23.68 -14.43 34.47
CA PHE A 235 -23.46 -14.35 35.92
C PHE A 235 -24.03 -13.11 36.61
N ASP A 236 -24.73 -12.20 35.94
CA ASP A 236 -25.34 -11.04 36.62
C ASP A 236 -26.88 -11.11 36.62
N GLU A 237 -27.40 -11.69 37.71
CA GLU A 237 -28.82 -11.59 38.07
C GLU A 237 -29.16 -10.16 38.49
N GLN A 238 -29.43 -9.26 37.53
CA GLN A 238 -30.47 -8.23 37.66
C GLN A 238 -30.64 -7.40 36.39
N ALA A 239 -31.83 -7.54 35.80
CA ALA A 239 -32.28 -6.76 34.66
C ALA A 239 -32.22 -5.24 34.90
N LEU A 240 -31.67 -4.51 33.93
CA LEU A 240 -31.87 -3.07 33.77
C LEU A 240 -32.55 -2.78 32.42
N PRO A 241 -33.30 -1.66 32.31
CA PRO A 241 -34.27 -1.44 31.24
C PRO A 241 -33.60 -1.15 29.88
N PRO A 242 -34.33 -1.29 28.75
CA PRO A 242 -33.72 -1.21 27.43
C PRO A 242 -33.28 0.22 27.15
N VAL A 243 -31.97 0.45 27.15
CA VAL A 243 -31.37 1.66 26.59
C VAL A 243 -31.47 1.56 25.06
N ASP A 244 -31.86 2.66 24.41
CA ASP A 244 -32.04 2.79 22.96
C ASP A 244 -30.89 2.14 22.17
N ARG A 245 -31.16 0.94 21.61
CA ARG A 245 -30.23 0.16 20.78
C ARG A 245 -30.20 0.67 19.34
N HIS A 246 -29.75 1.90 19.17
CA HIS A 246 -29.43 2.45 17.85
C HIS A 246 -28.02 3.04 17.87
N ARG A 247 -27.03 2.19 17.64
CA ARG A 247 -25.75 2.41 16.94
C ARG A 247 -24.90 1.14 17.07
N PHE A 248 -23.95 0.95 16.16
CA PHE A 248 -22.95 -0.14 16.12
C PHE A 248 -23.36 -1.43 15.37
N THR A 249 -23.87 -1.28 14.15
CA THR A 249 -23.87 -2.37 13.13
C THR A 249 -22.66 -2.28 12.18
N SER A 250 -21.72 -1.35 12.40
CA SER A 250 -20.82 -0.87 11.33
C SER A 250 -19.40 -1.45 11.32
N CYS A 251 -19.02 -2.35 12.23
CA CYS A 251 -17.60 -2.65 12.46
C CYS A 251 -17.18 -4.13 12.37
N HIS A 252 -18.03 -5.04 11.87
CA HIS A 252 -17.74 -6.48 11.91
C HIS A 252 -16.49 -6.89 11.09
N THR A 253 -16.17 -6.22 9.97
CA THR A 253 -14.98 -6.51 9.14
C THR A 253 -13.79 -5.58 9.43
N SER A 254 -13.84 -4.77 10.49
CA SER A 254 -12.72 -3.90 10.90
C SER A 254 -11.44 -4.69 11.14
N GLN A 255 -11.58 -5.91 11.68
CA GLN A 255 -10.49 -6.85 11.86
C GLN A 255 -9.87 -7.28 10.54
N LEU A 256 -10.69 -7.71 9.58
CA LEU A 256 -10.22 -8.11 8.26
C LEU A 256 -9.48 -6.95 7.57
N TYR A 257 -10.02 -5.74 7.61
CA TYR A 257 -9.38 -4.59 7.01
C TYR A 257 -8.08 -4.18 7.73
N ALA A 258 -8.05 -4.19 9.05
CA ALA A 258 -6.84 -3.91 9.82
C ALA A 258 -5.73 -4.93 9.52
N GLU A 259 -6.08 -6.21 9.42
CA GLU A 259 -5.13 -7.26 9.04
C GLU A 259 -4.66 -7.07 7.59
N LEU A 260 -5.55 -6.69 6.65
CA LEU A 260 -5.16 -6.36 5.27
C LEU A 260 -4.20 -5.17 5.19
N GLN A 261 -4.46 -4.09 5.93
CA GLN A 261 -3.62 -2.90 5.91
C GLN A 261 -2.18 -3.19 6.34
N VAL A 262 -1.99 -4.11 7.29
CA VAL A 262 -0.67 -4.48 7.82
C VAL A 262 -0.04 -5.59 6.98
N ASN A 263 -0.80 -6.66 6.73
CA ASN A 263 -0.29 -7.94 6.25
C ASN A 263 -0.64 -8.27 4.79
N GLY A 264 -1.45 -7.45 4.11
CA GLY A 264 -1.92 -7.71 2.75
C GLY A 264 -0.80 -7.74 1.69
N CYS A 265 0.30 -7.01 1.90
CA CYS A 265 1.50 -7.08 1.03
C CYS A 265 2.54 -8.09 1.51
N SER A 266 2.20 -8.97 2.46
CA SER A 266 3.16 -9.91 3.03
C SER A 266 3.70 -10.89 1.98
N LYS A 267 4.97 -11.22 2.14
CA LYS A 267 5.70 -12.23 1.36
C LYS A 267 5.62 -13.63 1.97
N SER A 268 4.85 -13.80 3.05
CA SER A 268 4.71 -15.09 3.73
C SER A 268 3.37 -15.73 3.40
N PRO A 269 3.35 -16.96 2.84
CA PRO A 269 2.13 -17.75 2.68
C PRO A 269 1.39 -17.99 4.01
N ALA A 270 2.12 -18.06 5.12
CA ALA A 270 1.55 -18.22 6.44
C ALA A 270 0.72 -16.99 6.84
N VAL A 271 1.25 -15.80 6.56
CA VAL A 271 0.60 -14.52 6.87
C VAL A 271 -0.61 -14.29 5.96
N LEU A 272 -0.47 -14.47 4.64
CA LEU A 272 -1.59 -14.30 3.72
C LEU A 272 -2.71 -15.32 3.97
N GLY A 273 -2.36 -16.54 4.37
CA GLY A 273 -3.39 -17.51 4.71
C GLY A 273 -4.16 -17.16 6.00
N ARG A 274 -3.65 -16.31 6.91
CA ARG A 274 -4.49 -15.80 8.01
C ARG A 274 -5.58 -14.85 7.50
N ILE A 275 -5.27 -14.04 6.48
CA ILE A 275 -6.27 -13.18 5.83
C ILE A 275 -7.33 -14.05 5.14
N MET A 276 -6.90 -15.15 4.52
CA MET A 276 -7.80 -16.16 3.96
C MET A 276 -8.69 -16.79 5.04
N ASP A 277 -8.14 -17.17 6.20
CA ASP A 277 -8.90 -17.71 7.33
C ASP A 277 -9.95 -16.67 7.80
N LEU A 278 -9.56 -15.40 7.95
CA LEU A 278 -10.49 -14.31 8.27
C LEU A 278 -11.59 -14.10 7.22
N LEU A 279 -11.30 -14.29 5.92
CA LEU A 279 -12.32 -14.21 4.87
C LEU A 279 -13.39 -15.30 5.03
N HIS A 280 -13.02 -16.49 5.51
CA HIS A 280 -13.99 -17.54 5.82
C HIS A 280 -14.82 -17.19 7.05
N ASP A 281 -14.20 -16.60 8.07
CA ASP A 281 -14.90 -16.17 9.30
C ASP A 281 -15.92 -15.05 9.03
N HIS A 282 -15.69 -14.22 8.00
CA HIS A 282 -16.55 -13.11 7.61
C HIS A 282 -17.44 -13.42 6.40
N ASP A 283 -17.50 -14.67 5.94
CA ASP A 283 -18.31 -15.06 4.79
C ASP A 283 -19.80 -14.72 5.02
N GLY A 284 -20.41 -14.06 4.04
CA GLY A 284 -21.79 -13.58 4.11
C GLY A 284 -22.04 -12.29 4.91
N LEU A 285 -21.03 -11.70 5.54
CA LEU A 285 -21.15 -10.41 6.26
C LEU A 285 -20.88 -9.22 5.34
N TYR A 286 -21.94 -8.58 4.83
CA TYR A 286 -21.78 -7.45 3.91
C TYR A 286 -21.36 -6.15 4.62
N GLN A 287 -20.60 -5.30 3.92
CA GLN A 287 -20.19 -3.98 4.39
C GLN A 287 -20.44 -2.90 3.33
N GLU A 288 -20.97 -1.76 3.76
CA GLU A 288 -21.06 -0.58 2.91
C GLU A 288 -19.65 -0.08 2.53
N ILE A 289 -19.43 0.18 1.25
CA ILE A 289 -18.15 0.71 0.77
C ILE A 289 -18.33 2.11 0.22
N THR A 290 -17.38 3.00 0.53
CA THR A 290 -17.30 4.30 -0.11
C THR A 290 -16.37 4.19 -1.30
N THR A 291 -16.93 4.09 -2.50
CA THR A 291 -16.08 4.11 -3.70
C THR A 291 -15.60 5.52 -3.99
N HIS A 292 -14.28 5.67 -4.15
CA HIS A 292 -13.75 6.82 -4.84
C HIS A 292 -13.71 6.46 -6.31
N LEU A 293 -14.79 6.76 -7.02
CA LEU A 293 -14.82 6.62 -8.47
C LEU A 293 -13.88 7.71 -9.03
N ASP A 294 -12.58 7.40 -9.18
CA ASP A 294 -11.58 8.21 -9.90
C ASP A 294 -11.85 8.17 -11.42
N TYR A 295 -13.12 8.10 -11.80
CA TYR A 295 -13.64 7.94 -13.15
C TYR A 295 -13.88 9.31 -13.80
N ASP A 296 -13.99 9.32 -15.12
CA ASP A 296 -14.39 10.50 -15.91
C ASP A 296 -15.72 11.06 -15.36
N GLU A 297 -15.66 12.24 -14.73
CA GLU A 297 -16.79 12.88 -14.04
C GLU A 297 -18.04 12.93 -14.94
N LEU A 298 -17.85 13.07 -16.26
CA LEU A 298 -18.93 13.16 -17.26
C LEU A 298 -19.77 11.89 -17.35
N ARG A 299 -19.16 10.71 -17.30
CA ARG A 299 -19.90 9.44 -17.39
C ARG A 299 -20.48 9.05 -16.02
N LEU A 300 -19.91 9.56 -14.93
CA LEU A 300 -20.53 9.46 -13.60
C LEU A 300 -21.79 10.33 -13.51
N GLU A 301 -21.77 11.52 -14.12
CA GLU A 301 -22.93 12.41 -14.24
C GLU A 301 -24.04 11.80 -15.09
N GLU A 302 -23.71 11.11 -16.19
CA GLU A 302 -24.69 10.34 -16.97
C GLU A 302 -25.38 9.27 -16.10
N VAL A 303 -24.62 8.43 -15.39
CA VAL A 303 -25.16 7.38 -14.49
C VAL A 303 -25.98 7.99 -13.36
N ARG A 304 -25.51 9.10 -12.76
CA ARG A 304 -26.22 9.80 -11.68
C ARG A 304 -27.45 10.57 -12.15
N SER A 305 -27.53 10.93 -13.43
CA SER A 305 -28.69 11.65 -13.98
C SER A 305 -29.93 10.75 -14.15
N GLU A 306 -29.71 9.44 -14.26
CA GLU A 306 -30.77 8.43 -14.48
C GLU A 306 -31.12 7.62 -13.21
N ILE A 307 -30.30 7.72 -12.14
CA ILE A 307 -30.40 6.89 -10.93
C ILE A 307 -30.53 7.78 -9.69
N GLU A 308 -31.50 7.46 -8.82
CA GLU A 308 -31.77 8.20 -7.57
C GLU A 308 -30.57 8.19 -6.61
N SER A 309 -29.96 7.02 -6.39
CA SER A 309 -28.69 6.86 -5.69
C SER A 309 -28.03 5.54 -6.08
N LEU A 310 -26.71 5.55 -6.27
CA LEU A 310 -25.92 4.33 -6.45
C LEU A 310 -25.30 3.97 -5.11
N GLU A 311 -25.63 2.79 -4.62
CA GLU A 311 -25.02 2.23 -3.43
C GLU A 311 -24.23 0.98 -3.78
N LEU A 312 -23.08 0.83 -3.13
CA LEU A 312 -22.16 -0.28 -3.34
C LEU A 312 -21.83 -0.90 -1.99
N ARG A 313 -21.78 -2.23 -1.96
CA ARG A 313 -21.35 -2.99 -0.79
C ARG A 313 -20.34 -4.05 -1.18
N TRP A 314 -19.39 -4.29 -0.27
CA TRP A 314 -18.47 -5.41 -0.35
C TRP A 314 -19.06 -6.57 0.44
N THR A 315 -19.08 -7.74 -0.18
CA THR A 315 -19.41 -9.01 0.47
C THR A 315 -18.11 -9.83 0.53
N PRO A 316 -17.45 -9.93 1.71
CA PRO A 316 -16.28 -10.76 1.90
C PRO A 316 -16.60 -12.20 1.53
N GLU A 317 -15.76 -12.77 0.68
CA GLU A 317 -15.87 -14.16 0.21
C GLU A 317 -14.47 -14.62 -0.17
N TYR A 318 -14.13 -15.84 0.18
CA TYR A 318 -12.85 -16.43 -0.19
C TYR A 318 -12.86 -16.86 -1.67
N SER A 319 -11.97 -16.24 -2.47
CA SER A 319 -11.70 -16.61 -3.86
C SER A 319 -12.97 -16.81 -4.71
N PRO A 320 -13.82 -15.78 -4.85
CA PRO A 320 -15.07 -15.88 -5.61
C PRO A 320 -14.86 -16.37 -7.04
N VAL A 321 -13.69 -16.12 -7.63
CA VAL A 321 -13.32 -16.59 -8.96
C VAL A 321 -12.20 -17.61 -8.91
N GLU A 322 -12.41 -18.72 -9.61
CA GLU A 322 -11.43 -19.79 -9.78
C GLU A 322 -11.00 -19.93 -11.24
N PHE A 323 -9.72 -20.21 -11.48
CA PHE A 323 -9.26 -20.52 -12.84
C PHE A 323 -9.47 -22.00 -13.18
N SER A 324 -9.94 -22.28 -14.39
CA SER A 324 -10.25 -23.63 -14.87
C SER A 324 -9.07 -24.61 -14.77
N ASN A 325 -7.84 -24.10 -14.87
CA ASN A 325 -6.58 -24.85 -14.76
C ASN A 325 -6.03 -24.97 -13.33
N SER A 326 -6.64 -24.30 -12.35
CA SER A 326 -6.13 -24.15 -10.98
C SER A 326 -7.28 -24.17 -9.96
N ARG A 327 -8.21 -25.11 -10.12
CA ARG A 327 -9.41 -25.22 -9.28
C ARG A 327 -9.07 -25.49 -7.83
N LEU A 328 -9.86 -24.91 -6.94
CA LEU A 328 -9.74 -25.12 -5.51
C LEU A 328 -10.36 -26.47 -5.12
N PRO A 329 -9.79 -27.17 -4.14
CA PRO A 329 -10.43 -28.36 -3.60
C PRO A 329 -11.74 -27.98 -2.89
N ALA A 330 -12.77 -28.82 -3.03
CA ALA A 330 -14.09 -28.58 -2.43
C ALA A 330 -14.10 -28.55 -0.89
N LEU A 331 -13.03 -29.01 -0.24
CA LEU A 331 -12.86 -29.01 1.20
C LEU A 331 -11.58 -28.28 1.54
N HIS A 332 -11.66 -27.38 2.52
CA HIS A 332 -10.47 -26.74 3.04
C HIS A 332 -9.67 -27.76 3.87
N ASP A 333 -8.57 -28.23 3.29
CA ASP A 333 -7.59 -29.08 3.98
C ASP A 333 -6.35 -28.25 4.33
N SER A 334 -6.17 -27.96 5.62
CA SER A 334 -5.02 -27.19 6.13
C SER A 334 -3.69 -27.95 6.03
N SER A 335 -3.70 -29.26 5.77
CA SER A 335 -2.50 -30.08 5.60
C SER A 335 -1.87 -29.95 4.21
N VAL A 336 -2.61 -29.43 3.23
CA VAL A 336 -2.14 -29.24 1.85
C VAL A 336 -1.36 -27.91 1.75
N PRO A 337 -0.28 -27.83 0.94
CA PRO A 337 0.48 -26.59 0.76
C PRO A 337 -0.38 -25.39 0.33
N ARG A 338 -0.07 -24.21 0.87
CA ARG A 338 -0.70 -22.93 0.50
C ARG A 338 -0.12 -22.45 -0.84
N THR A 339 -0.64 -22.99 -1.94
CA THR A 339 -0.29 -22.55 -3.30
C THR A 339 -0.88 -21.16 -3.59
N PRO A 340 -0.35 -20.42 -4.58
CA PRO A 340 -0.88 -19.09 -4.89
C PRO A 340 -2.38 -19.06 -5.23
N ALA A 341 -2.87 -20.04 -5.99
CA ALA A 341 -4.30 -20.19 -6.27
C ALA A 341 -5.12 -20.36 -4.97
N ARG A 342 -4.65 -21.16 -4.01
CA ARG A 342 -5.30 -21.34 -2.70
C ARG A 342 -5.23 -20.11 -1.81
N LEU A 343 -4.31 -19.19 -2.05
CA LEU A 343 -4.30 -17.91 -1.37
C LEU A 343 -5.22 -16.88 -2.07
N GLY A 344 -5.97 -17.29 -3.09
CA GLY A 344 -6.84 -16.41 -3.88
C GLY A 344 -6.06 -15.42 -4.73
N LEU A 345 -4.82 -15.75 -5.11
CA LEU A 345 -3.92 -14.81 -5.78
C LEU A 345 -4.14 -14.81 -7.29
N ILE A 346 -4.40 -13.62 -7.82
CA ILE A 346 -4.65 -13.39 -9.24
C ILE A 346 -3.78 -12.25 -9.73
N ARG A 347 -3.44 -12.28 -11.02
CA ARG A 347 -2.68 -11.23 -11.66
C ARG A 347 -3.47 -10.69 -12.84
N ALA A 348 -3.60 -9.36 -12.89
CA ALA A 348 -4.25 -8.65 -13.98
C ALA A 348 -3.20 -7.85 -14.77
N ARG A 349 -3.01 -8.18 -16.05
CA ARG A 349 -2.00 -7.56 -16.92
C ARG A 349 -2.67 -6.72 -17.98
N LEU A 350 -2.38 -5.42 -18.01
CA LEU A 350 -2.93 -4.54 -19.03
C LEU A 350 -2.55 -5.04 -20.43
N ILE A 351 -3.51 -5.15 -21.34
CA ILE A 351 -3.25 -5.51 -22.73
C ILE A 351 -2.99 -4.23 -23.53
N VAL A 352 -1.80 -4.14 -24.14
CA VAL A 352 -1.42 -3.06 -25.05
C VAL A 352 -1.05 -3.68 -26.38
N ASP A 353 -1.68 -3.21 -27.46
CA ASP A 353 -1.50 -3.76 -28.82
C ASP A 353 -1.66 -5.28 -28.91
N GLY A 354 -2.61 -5.83 -28.13
CA GLY A 354 -2.90 -7.27 -28.07
C GLY A 354 -1.93 -8.08 -27.20
N VAL A 355 -0.94 -7.43 -26.55
CA VAL A 355 0.06 -8.10 -25.71
C VAL A 355 -0.16 -7.74 -24.23
N PRO A 356 -0.38 -8.74 -23.36
CA PRO A 356 -0.41 -8.53 -21.91
C PRO A 356 0.94 -8.02 -21.39
N GLN A 357 0.93 -6.87 -20.74
CA GLN A 357 2.12 -6.19 -20.25
C GLN A 357 2.57 -6.71 -18.87
N MET A 358 3.86 -6.55 -18.57
CA MET A 358 4.48 -6.88 -17.29
C MET A 358 4.98 -5.60 -16.59
N GLY A 359 5.44 -5.72 -15.36
CA GLY A 359 6.03 -4.66 -14.55
C GLY A 359 4.98 -3.68 -14.05
N ILE A 360 5.18 -2.38 -14.30
CA ILE A 360 4.31 -1.30 -13.81
C ILE A 360 2.86 -1.40 -14.31
N HIS A 361 2.58 -2.27 -15.28
CA HIS A 361 1.27 -2.50 -15.89
C HIS A 361 0.61 -3.81 -15.45
N ALA A 362 1.26 -4.57 -14.55
CA ALA A 362 0.71 -5.76 -13.93
C ALA A 362 0.22 -5.41 -12.50
N LEU A 363 -0.98 -5.88 -12.17
CA LEU A 363 -1.54 -5.83 -10.83
C LEU A 363 -1.44 -7.22 -10.21
N HIS A 364 -0.95 -7.27 -8.97
CA HIS A 364 -0.79 -8.49 -8.20
C HIS A 364 -1.79 -8.46 -7.06
N LEU A 365 -2.83 -9.27 -7.16
CA LEU A 365 -4.05 -9.11 -6.39
C LEU A 365 -4.32 -10.34 -5.51
N MET A 366 -4.83 -10.11 -4.31
CA MET A 366 -5.48 -11.14 -3.49
C MET A 366 -6.99 -10.92 -3.53
N GLN A 367 -7.76 -11.92 -3.93
CA GLN A 367 -9.21 -11.85 -3.96
C GLN A 367 -9.79 -11.79 -2.54
N LEU A 368 -10.71 -10.87 -2.31
CA LEU A 368 -11.33 -10.61 -1.00
C LEU A 368 -12.86 -10.71 -1.02
N GLY A 369 -13.48 -10.98 -2.16
CA GLY A 369 -14.91 -11.23 -2.28
C GLY A 369 -15.57 -10.52 -3.45
N CYS A 370 -16.88 -10.36 -3.38
CA CYS A 370 -17.69 -9.77 -4.45
C CYS A 370 -18.13 -8.36 -4.10
N MET A 371 -18.47 -7.59 -5.14
CA MET A 371 -19.15 -6.30 -4.97
C MET A 371 -20.59 -6.41 -5.47
N ASP A 372 -21.53 -5.98 -4.64
CA ASP A 372 -22.93 -5.80 -5.03
C ASP A 372 -23.25 -4.32 -5.20
N MET A 373 -24.27 -4.04 -6.00
CA MET A 373 -24.76 -2.69 -6.25
C MET A 373 -26.29 -2.62 -6.19
N ARG A 374 -26.82 -1.44 -5.87
CA ARG A 374 -28.24 -1.11 -6.04
C ARG A 374 -28.41 0.34 -6.50
N TYR A 375 -29.50 0.61 -7.21
CA TYR A 375 -29.81 1.92 -7.81
C TYR A 375 -30.87 2.69 -7.01
N GLY A 376 -30.82 2.57 -5.68
CA GLY A 376 -31.72 3.23 -4.74
C GLY A 376 -31.94 2.37 -3.49
N PRO A 377 -32.36 2.97 -2.37
CA PRO A 377 -32.52 2.26 -1.10
C PRO A 377 -33.60 1.18 -1.15
N ASP A 378 -34.61 1.35 -2.00
CA ASP A 378 -35.74 0.42 -2.16
C ASP A 378 -35.49 -0.66 -3.24
N GLN A 379 -34.38 -0.56 -3.97
CA GLN A 379 -34.02 -1.54 -5.01
C GLN A 379 -33.28 -2.74 -4.39
N PRO A 380 -33.49 -3.96 -4.92
CA PRO A 380 -32.76 -5.12 -4.46
C PRO A 380 -31.27 -4.99 -4.79
N TRP A 381 -30.43 -5.52 -3.89
CA TRP A 381 -29.01 -5.71 -4.18
C TRP A 381 -28.82 -6.72 -5.30
N GLN A 382 -27.96 -6.39 -6.25
CA GLN A 382 -27.60 -7.23 -7.37
C GLN A 382 -26.08 -7.30 -7.53
N SER A 383 -25.60 -8.42 -8.05
CA SER A 383 -24.17 -8.57 -8.35
C SER A 383 -23.73 -7.53 -9.37
N SER A 384 -22.63 -6.84 -9.08
CA SER A 384 -22.05 -5.85 -10.00
C SER A 384 -21.15 -6.45 -11.08
N GLY A 385 -20.79 -7.74 -10.95
CA GLY A 385 -19.79 -8.39 -11.80
C GLY A 385 -18.34 -8.00 -11.49
N TYR A 386 -18.11 -7.24 -10.42
CA TYR A 386 -16.77 -6.95 -9.89
C TYR A 386 -16.43 -7.87 -8.73
N ILE A 387 -15.15 -8.23 -8.67
CA ILE A 387 -14.54 -8.79 -7.47
C ILE A 387 -13.81 -7.67 -6.72
N VAL A 388 -13.84 -7.73 -5.39
CA VAL A 388 -13.04 -6.90 -4.50
C VAL A 388 -11.71 -7.61 -4.27
N ALA A 389 -10.60 -6.89 -4.41
CA ALA A 389 -9.27 -7.46 -4.27
C ALA A 389 -8.28 -6.49 -3.61
N TRP A 390 -7.29 -7.03 -2.91
CA TRP A 390 -6.17 -6.29 -2.37
C TRP A 390 -5.02 -6.25 -3.36
N ASP A 391 -4.54 -5.05 -3.72
CA ASP A 391 -3.30 -4.88 -4.46
C ASP A 391 -2.11 -5.08 -3.51
N ARG A 392 -1.46 -6.23 -3.64
CA ARG A 392 -0.31 -6.64 -2.83
C ARG A 392 0.95 -5.83 -3.09
N HIS A 393 0.98 -5.07 -4.18
CA HIS A 393 2.12 -4.24 -4.53
C HIS A 393 1.96 -2.82 -3.98
N TYR A 394 0.74 -2.27 -4.04
CA TYR A 394 0.47 -0.87 -3.67
C TYR A 394 -0.33 -0.69 -2.37
N ASN A 395 -0.67 -1.79 -1.68
CA ASN A 395 -1.35 -1.80 -0.38
C ASN A 395 -2.72 -1.09 -0.39
N GLU A 396 -3.56 -1.44 -1.35
CA GLU A 396 -4.86 -0.78 -1.52
C GLU A 396 -5.96 -1.71 -2.01
N LEU A 397 -7.20 -1.33 -1.69
CA LEU A 397 -8.39 -2.07 -2.05
C LEU A 397 -8.91 -1.62 -3.42
N LEU A 398 -9.14 -2.58 -4.31
CA LEU A 398 -9.59 -2.37 -5.68
C LEU A 398 -10.83 -3.22 -5.99
N ALA A 399 -11.63 -2.77 -6.94
CA ALA A 399 -12.62 -3.59 -7.61
C ALA A 399 -12.16 -3.86 -9.05
N LEU A 400 -12.12 -5.12 -9.45
CA LEU A 400 -11.78 -5.55 -10.82
C LEU A 400 -13.01 -6.15 -11.48
N TYR A 401 -13.37 -5.65 -12.66
CA TYR A 401 -14.50 -6.19 -13.41
C TYR A 401 -14.11 -7.51 -14.06
N VAL A 402 -14.89 -8.55 -13.80
CA VAL A 402 -14.68 -9.89 -14.39
C VAL A 402 -15.94 -10.40 -15.09
N GLY A 403 -17.01 -9.59 -15.13
CA GLY A 403 -18.27 -9.88 -15.80
C GLY A 403 -19.27 -10.71 -15.00
N HIS A 404 -18.79 -11.45 -13.99
CA HIS A 404 -19.61 -12.30 -13.12
C HIS A 404 -19.06 -12.18 -11.69
N GLY A 405 -19.92 -12.14 -10.67
CA GLY A 405 -19.46 -11.99 -9.29
C GLY A 405 -18.61 -13.17 -8.80
N ASN A 406 -18.88 -14.38 -9.28
CA ASN A 406 -18.25 -15.62 -8.86
C ASN A 406 -18.21 -16.69 -9.97
N GLY A 407 -17.44 -17.76 -9.74
CA GLY A 407 -17.43 -18.97 -10.57
C GLY A 407 -16.08 -19.29 -11.23
N ILE A 408 -16.12 -20.23 -12.18
CA ILE A 408 -14.92 -20.72 -12.88
C ILE A 408 -14.72 -19.92 -14.17
N ILE A 409 -13.54 -19.33 -14.32
CA ILE A 409 -13.11 -18.62 -15.54
C ILE A 409 -11.90 -19.28 -16.17
N ASP A 410 -11.68 -19.03 -17.45
CA ASP A 410 -10.42 -19.38 -18.11
C ASP A 410 -9.40 -18.24 -17.95
N CYS A 411 -8.11 -18.58 -17.93
CA CYS A 411 -7.06 -17.56 -18.05
C CYS A 411 -7.20 -16.88 -19.41
N GLY A 412 -7.26 -15.54 -19.43
CA GLY A 412 -7.54 -14.83 -20.66
C GLY A 412 -7.90 -13.37 -20.47
N PRO A 413 -8.25 -12.67 -21.57
CA PRO A 413 -8.78 -11.32 -21.51
C PRO A 413 -10.07 -11.26 -20.67
N ALA A 414 -10.09 -10.37 -19.69
CA ALA A 414 -11.27 -10.01 -18.92
C ALA A 414 -12.17 -9.08 -19.75
N PRO A 415 -13.49 -9.09 -19.48
CA PRO A 415 -14.40 -8.05 -19.97
C PRO A 415 -13.91 -6.65 -19.53
N SER A 416 -14.04 -5.65 -20.41
CA SER A 416 -13.63 -4.26 -20.14
C SER A 416 -14.81 -3.28 -20.16
N ASP A 417 -16.01 -3.78 -20.41
CA ASP A 417 -17.27 -3.06 -20.56
C ASP A 417 -18.09 -2.98 -19.26
N GLY A 418 -17.40 -3.09 -18.11
CA GLY A 418 -18.04 -2.95 -16.81
C GLY A 418 -18.69 -1.58 -16.64
N PRO A 419 -19.79 -1.49 -15.85
CA PRO A 419 -20.57 -0.26 -15.69
C PRO A 419 -19.76 0.93 -15.18
N PHE A 420 -18.63 0.67 -14.52
CA PHE A 420 -17.72 1.68 -13.96
C PHE A 420 -16.28 1.55 -14.48
N GLY A 421 -16.10 0.89 -15.63
CA GLY A 421 -14.78 0.56 -16.20
C GLY A 421 -14.22 -0.78 -15.69
N ALA A 422 -13.01 -1.12 -16.13
CA ALA A 422 -12.39 -2.41 -15.79
C ALA A 422 -11.85 -2.46 -14.35
N LEU A 423 -11.47 -1.31 -13.78
CA LEU A 423 -10.85 -1.21 -12.46
C LEU A 423 -11.39 0.00 -11.69
N MET A 424 -11.66 -0.16 -10.39
CA MET A 424 -12.06 0.91 -9.47
C MET A 424 -11.24 0.90 -8.18
N HIS A 425 -11.04 2.08 -7.57
CA HIS A 425 -10.50 2.17 -6.22
C HIS A 425 -11.63 2.17 -5.18
N ILE A 426 -11.49 1.33 -4.16
CA ILE A 426 -12.45 1.23 -3.07
C ILE A 426 -11.82 1.78 -1.80
N LYS A 427 -12.59 2.53 -1.02
CA LYS A 427 -12.25 2.86 0.36
C LYS A 427 -13.36 2.37 1.26
N LEU A 428 -12.99 1.80 2.40
CA LEU A 428 -13.97 1.60 3.45
C LEU A 428 -14.33 2.97 4.04
N PRO A 429 -15.58 3.15 4.50
CA PRO A 429 -15.96 4.32 5.28
C PRO A 429 -14.95 4.46 6.42
N ALA A 430 -14.20 5.55 6.43
CA ALA A 430 -13.28 5.80 7.53
C ALA A 430 -14.10 6.00 8.81
N ASP A 431 -13.64 5.44 9.93
CA ASP A 431 -14.10 5.91 11.23
C ASP A 431 -13.91 7.43 11.26
N PRO A 432 -14.96 8.24 11.50
CA PRO A 432 -14.85 9.70 11.58
C PRO A 432 -13.80 10.17 12.60
N ASN A 433 -13.42 9.32 13.57
CA ASN A 433 -12.36 9.60 14.54
C ASN A 433 -10.94 9.30 14.03
N ARG A 434 -10.79 8.54 12.93
CA ARG A 434 -9.49 8.33 12.29
C ARG A 434 -9.11 9.59 11.53
N THR A 435 -8.31 10.43 12.20
CA THR A 435 -7.62 11.58 11.61
C THR A 435 -7.09 11.18 10.24
N LYS A 436 -7.50 11.91 9.19
CA LYS A 436 -7.05 11.71 7.80
C LYS A 436 -5.53 11.48 7.81
N SER A 437 -5.10 10.22 7.70
CA SER A 437 -3.69 9.96 7.39
C SER A 437 -3.49 10.66 6.06
N SER A 438 -2.55 11.61 6.03
CA SER A 438 -2.09 12.12 4.76
C SER A 438 -1.50 10.89 4.09
N SER A 439 -2.23 10.30 3.14
CA SER A 439 -1.70 9.21 2.35
C SER A 439 -0.31 9.65 1.93
N LEU A 440 0.71 8.95 2.43
CA LEU A 440 2.09 9.29 2.17
C LEU A 440 2.37 8.83 0.75
N GLY A 441 1.70 9.50 -0.20
CA GLY A 441 1.15 8.88 -1.39
C GLY A 441 2.16 7.97 -2.05
N SER A 442 1.73 6.74 -2.36
CA SER A 442 2.01 6.30 -3.71
C SER A 442 1.49 7.45 -4.61
N PRO A 443 2.28 7.93 -5.57
CA PRO A 443 1.72 8.80 -6.61
C PRO A 443 0.45 8.11 -7.07
N LYS A 444 -0.70 8.80 -7.10
CA LYS A 444 -1.92 8.25 -7.72
C LYS A 444 -1.48 7.73 -9.09
N ASN A 445 -1.28 6.43 -9.19
CA ASN A 445 -0.56 5.85 -10.30
C ASN A 445 -1.46 6.06 -11.51
N ALA A 446 -0.87 6.39 -12.67
CA ALA A 446 -1.61 6.38 -13.92
C ALA A 446 -1.95 4.93 -14.29
N ARG A 447 -2.89 4.33 -13.55
CA ARG A 447 -3.47 3.04 -13.86
C ARG A 447 -4.45 3.21 -14.99
N ASN A 448 -4.51 2.20 -15.86
CA ASN A 448 -5.45 2.22 -16.95
C ASN A 448 -6.79 1.63 -16.48
N TYR A 449 -7.67 2.48 -15.99
CA TYR A 449 -9.01 2.10 -15.53
C TYR A 449 -9.93 1.53 -16.64
N TYR A 450 -9.53 1.70 -17.90
CA TYR A 450 -10.32 1.34 -19.08
C TYR A 450 -9.78 0.15 -19.86
N GLY A 451 -8.51 -0.18 -19.65
CA GLY A 451 -7.81 -1.11 -20.52
C GLY A 451 -8.36 -2.52 -20.37
N PRO A 452 -8.43 -3.30 -21.46
CA PRO A 452 -8.65 -4.72 -21.31
C PRO A 452 -7.47 -5.32 -20.54
N TYR A 453 -7.78 -6.14 -19.53
CA TYR A 453 -6.79 -6.84 -18.73
C TYR A 453 -6.76 -8.31 -19.12
N PHE A 454 -5.59 -8.94 -19.06
CA PHE A 454 -5.44 -10.40 -19.11
C PHE A 454 -5.35 -10.92 -17.68
N LEU A 455 -6.20 -11.88 -17.32
CA LEU A 455 -6.25 -12.49 -16.00
C LEU A 455 -5.60 -13.87 -16.02
N ASP A 456 -4.72 -14.11 -15.05
CA ASP A 456 -4.18 -15.43 -14.73
C ASP A 456 -3.94 -15.57 -13.22
N VAL A 457 -3.62 -16.79 -12.78
CA VAL A 457 -3.14 -17.03 -11.41
C VAL A 457 -1.81 -16.28 -11.23
N ASP A 458 -1.68 -15.52 -10.15
CA ASP A 458 -0.40 -14.90 -9.84
C ASP A 458 0.57 -16.00 -9.38
N PRO A 459 1.72 -16.20 -10.05
CA PRO A 459 2.73 -17.14 -9.56
C PRO A 459 3.34 -16.71 -8.21
N SER A 460 3.22 -15.41 -7.87
CA SER A 460 3.71 -14.80 -6.63
C SER A 460 5.10 -15.31 -6.22
N PRO A 461 6.12 -15.08 -7.06
CA PRO A 461 7.48 -15.54 -6.80
C PRO A 461 8.08 -14.89 -5.55
N ASP A 462 7.46 -13.84 -5.02
CA ASP A 462 7.85 -13.22 -3.78
C ASP A 462 7.46 -14.01 -2.52
N LEU A 463 6.62 -15.06 -2.66
CA LEU A 463 6.21 -15.95 -1.58
C LEU A 463 7.22 -17.09 -1.39
N HIS A 464 8.18 -16.91 -0.49
CA HIS A 464 9.23 -17.89 -0.17
C HIS A 464 9.42 -18.09 1.33
#